data_AF-A0A1F7LJ06-F1
#
_entry.id   AF-A0A1F7LJ06-F1
#
_cell.length_a   1.000
_cell.length_b   1.000
_cell.length_c   1.000
_cell.angle_alpha   90.00
_cell.angle_beta   90.00
_cell.angle_gamma   90.00
#
_symmetry.space_group_name_H-M   'P 1'
#
loop_
_entity.id
_entity.type
_entity.pdbx_description
1 polymer ?
#
loop_
_entity_poly.entity_id
_entity_poly.type
_entity_poly.pdbx_seq_one_letter_code
_entity_poly.pdbx_strand_id
1 'polypeptide(L)'
;MPIVRELARVAKGSDPPAVKLEGALEILFGAYGESDPEFSGLLLTGWTRAREDKQYRLTMAWLREQSRLSLQEIVAEGVTGGAFRSNLDAGAFAAIILGAAEGCLLQAPSHGGPVPPASIVTALLRLAAAPAALGGA
;
A
#
# COMPACT_ATOMS: atom_id res chain seq x y z
N MET A 1 -13.03 -2.95 8.23
CA MET A 1 -11.92 -3.85 7.87
C MET A 1 -10.66 -3.41 8.60
N PRO A 2 -9.92 -4.34 9.25
CA PRO A 2 -8.76 -4.01 10.08
C PRO A 2 -7.69 -3.20 9.35
N ILE A 3 -7.30 -3.61 8.14
CA ILE A 3 -6.24 -2.95 7.36
C ILE A 3 -6.49 -1.46 7.08
N VAL A 4 -7.72 -1.07 6.72
CA VAL A 4 -8.07 0.33 6.46
C VAL A 4 -7.92 1.17 7.72
N ARG A 5 -8.30 0.62 8.88
CA ARG A 5 -8.17 1.33 10.16
C ARG A 5 -6.71 1.50 10.54
N GLU A 6 -5.89 0.47 10.34
CA GLU A 6 -4.45 0.54 10.62
C GLU A 6 -3.72 1.54 9.71
N LEU A 7 -4.00 1.52 8.40
CA LEU A 7 -3.44 2.49 7.46
C LEU A 7 -3.85 3.92 7.81
N ALA A 8 -5.13 4.14 8.14
CA ALA A 8 -5.61 5.46 8.57
C ALA A 8 -4.99 5.91 9.89
N ARG A 9 -4.73 4.97 10.82
CA ARG A 9 -4.04 5.25 12.09
C ARG A 9 -2.61 5.70 11.85
N VAL A 10 -1.87 5.02 10.97
CA VAL A 10 -0.49 5.40 10.60
C VAL A 10 -0.47 6.76 9.90
N ALA A 11 -1.37 6.99 8.94
CA ALA A 11 -1.45 8.27 8.23
C ALA A 11 -1.68 9.46 9.17
N LYS A 12 -2.53 9.28 10.19
CA LYS A 12 -2.84 10.31 11.20
C LYS A 12 -1.82 10.38 12.35
N GLY A 13 -0.81 9.52 12.37
CA GLY A 13 0.22 9.51 13.39
C GLY A 13 1.08 10.77 13.37
N SER A 14 1.94 10.93 14.38
CA SER A 14 2.89 12.05 14.48
C SER A 14 4.29 11.74 13.93
N ASP A 15 4.51 10.51 13.45
CA ASP A 15 5.81 10.07 12.94
C ASP A 15 6.21 10.83 11.67
N PRO A 16 7.52 10.89 11.35
CA PRO A 16 7.98 11.46 10.09
C PRO A 16 7.35 10.74 8.88
N PRO A 17 7.05 11.44 7.77
CA PRO A 17 6.40 10.84 6.60
C PRO A 17 7.10 9.59 6.04
N ALA A 18 8.43 9.54 6.07
CA ALA A 18 9.18 8.36 5.64
C ALA A 18 8.89 7.12 6.52
N VAL A 19 8.83 7.31 7.84
CA VAL A 19 8.51 6.24 8.81
C VAL A 19 7.05 5.82 8.66
N LYS A 20 6.13 6.78 8.49
CA LYS A 20 4.72 6.49 8.19
C LYS A 20 4.57 5.64 6.93
N LEU A 21 5.29 6.00 5.86
CA LEU A 21 5.21 5.29 4.59
C LEU A 21 5.77 3.87 4.71
N GLU A 22 6.93 3.69 5.35
CA GLU A 22 7.50 2.38 5.62
C GLU A 22 6.55 1.48 6.41
N GLY A 23 6.03 1.96 7.55
CA GLY A 23 5.07 1.20 8.34
C GLY A 23 3.75 0.90 7.60
N ALA A 24 3.27 1.83 6.77
CA ALA A 24 2.10 1.59 5.92
C ALA A 24 2.36 0.51 4.86
N LEU A 25 3.56 0.48 4.27
CA LEU A 25 3.97 -0.56 3.33
C LEU A 25 4.07 -1.92 4.03
N GLU A 26 4.65 -2.00 5.22
CA GLU A 26 4.72 -3.25 5.99
C GLU A 26 3.32 -3.81 6.31
N ILE A 27 2.41 -2.95 6.80
CA ILE A 27 1.01 -3.33 7.05
C ILE A 27 0.34 -3.84 5.78
N LEU A 28 0.50 -3.09 4.68
CA LEU A 28 -0.14 -3.42 3.41
C LEU A 28 0.40 -4.74 2.85
N PHE A 29 1.71 -4.86 2.67
CA PHE A 29 2.30 -6.07 2.09
C PHE A 29 2.18 -7.29 3.00
N GLY A 30 2.16 -7.11 4.32
CA GLY A 30 1.85 -8.18 5.28
C GLY A 30 0.43 -8.71 5.09
N ALA A 31 -0.57 -7.83 5.05
CA ALA A 31 -1.97 -8.22 4.87
C ALA A 31 -2.24 -8.90 3.52
N TYR A 32 -1.56 -8.46 2.45
CA TYR A 32 -1.65 -9.09 1.12
C TYR A 32 -0.79 -10.37 0.99
N GLY A 33 0.12 -10.60 1.93
CA GLY A 33 0.96 -11.79 2.00
C GLY A 33 0.36 -12.89 2.87
N GLU A 34 1.22 -13.64 3.56
CA GLU A 34 0.83 -14.78 4.40
C GLU A 34 0.18 -14.37 5.74
N SER A 35 0.34 -13.11 6.15
CA SER A 35 -0.04 -12.68 7.51
C SER A 35 -1.55 -12.57 7.71
N ASP A 36 -2.34 -12.54 6.63
CA ASP A 36 -3.80 -12.54 6.69
C ASP A 36 -4.42 -13.40 5.56
N PRO A 37 -4.53 -14.72 5.76
CA PRO A 37 -5.12 -15.66 4.79
C PRO A 37 -6.60 -15.35 4.47
N GLU A 38 -7.33 -14.77 5.42
CA GLU A 38 -8.74 -14.43 5.22
C GLU A 38 -8.87 -13.21 4.30
N PHE A 39 -8.07 -12.17 4.54
CA PHE A 39 -8.05 -10.97 3.71
C PHE A 39 -7.50 -11.23 2.30
N SER A 40 -6.40 -11.97 2.19
CA SER A 40 -5.85 -12.39 0.89
C SER A 40 -6.84 -13.27 0.11
N GLY A 41 -7.51 -14.21 0.78
CA GLY A 41 -8.59 -15.03 0.20
C GLY A 41 -9.80 -14.20 -0.23
N LEU A 42 -10.21 -13.21 0.57
CA LEU A 42 -11.27 -12.26 0.23
C LEU A 42 -10.90 -11.50 -1.04
N LEU A 43 -9.69 -10.99 -1.16
CA LEU A 43 -9.26 -10.27 -2.35
C LEU A 43 -9.19 -11.19 -3.58
N LEU A 44 -8.52 -12.35 -3.48
CA LEU A 44 -8.36 -13.29 -4.60
C LEU A 44 -9.70 -13.79 -5.15
N THR A 45 -10.61 -14.20 -4.26
CA THR A 45 -11.96 -14.64 -4.67
C THR A 45 -12.88 -13.46 -5.02
N GLY A 46 -12.55 -12.30 -4.48
CA GLY A 46 -13.35 -11.10 -4.54
C GLY A 46 -13.40 -10.47 -5.92
N TRP A 47 -12.31 -10.52 -6.68
CA TRP A 47 -12.30 -10.05 -8.08
C TRP A 47 -13.27 -10.82 -8.96
N THR A 48 -13.36 -12.13 -8.77
CA THR A 48 -14.30 -13.00 -9.51
C THR A 48 -15.73 -12.73 -9.06
N ARG A 49 -15.98 -12.69 -7.74
CA ARG A 49 -17.31 -12.42 -7.18
C ARG A 49 -17.84 -11.03 -7.48
N ALA A 50 -16.98 -10.02 -7.55
CA ALA A 50 -17.37 -8.64 -7.86
C ALA A 50 -17.98 -8.46 -9.26
N ARG A 51 -17.79 -9.44 -10.18
CA ARG A 51 -18.48 -9.43 -11.48
C ARG A 51 -19.97 -9.70 -11.35
N GLU A 52 -20.36 -10.52 -10.37
CA GLU A 52 -21.70 -11.07 -10.20
C GLU A 52 -22.44 -10.43 -9.02
N ASP A 53 -21.72 -9.96 -8.01
CA ASP A 53 -22.26 -9.37 -6.79
C ASP A 53 -21.90 -7.87 -6.69
N LYS A 54 -22.94 -7.02 -6.79
CA LYS A 54 -22.81 -5.56 -6.69
C LYS A 54 -22.32 -5.12 -5.31
N GLN A 55 -22.83 -5.71 -4.23
CA GLN A 55 -22.43 -5.34 -2.88
C GLN A 55 -20.97 -5.68 -2.66
N TYR A 56 -20.54 -6.85 -3.14
CA TYR A 56 -19.15 -7.25 -3.08
C TYR A 56 -18.23 -6.29 -3.85
N ARG A 57 -18.62 -5.92 -5.09
CA ARG A 57 -17.88 -4.94 -5.90
C ARG A 57 -17.73 -3.58 -5.21
N LEU A 58 -18.79 -3.09 -4.57
CA LEU A 58 -18.76 -1.82 -3.84
C LEU A 58 -17.88 -1.90 -2.59
N THR A 59 -17.93 -3.01 -1.85
CA THR A 59 -17.06 -3.24 -0.69
C THR A 59 -15.59 -3.24 -1.10
N MET A 60 -15.24 -3.92 -2.19
CA MET A 60 -13.88 -3.97 -2.72
C MET A 60 -13.39 -2.61 -3.21
N ALA A 61 -14.24 -1.87 -3.95
CA ALA A 61 -13.92 -0.52 -4.41
C ALA A 61 -13.72 0.44 -3.23
N TRP A 62 -14.58 0.36 -2.21
CA TRP A 62 -14.44 1.15 -1.00
C TRP A 62 -13.15 0.81 -0.25
N LEU A 63 -12.86 -0.47 -0.05
CA LEU A 63 -11.64 -0.93 0.62
C LEU A 63 -10.39 -0.37 -0.07
N ARG A 64 -10.30 -0.57 -1.39
CA ARG A 64 -9.17 -0.10 -2.18
C ARG A 64 -9.02 1.41 -2.11
N GLU A 65 -10.13 2.15 -2.24
CA GLU A 65 -10.10 3.60 -2.22
C GLU A 65 -9.71 4.17 -0.85
N GLN A 66 -10.22 3.59 0.25
CA GLN A 66 -9.83 4.05 1.59
C GLN A 66 -8.35 3.81 1.87
N SER A 67 -7.80 2.64 1.48
CA SER A 67 -6.36 2.38 1.57
C SER A 67 -5.55 3.37 0.72
N ARG A 68 -6.04 3.70 -0.49
CA ARG A 68 -5.39 4.67 -1.40
C ARG A 68 -5.34 6.06 -0.77
N LEU A 69 -6.44 6.50 -0.15
CA LEU A 69 -6.52 7.81 0.49
C LEU A 69 -5.53 7.93 1.66
N SER A 70 -5.45 6.92 2.54
CA SER A 70 -4.47 6.95 3.64
C SER A 70 -3.02 6.99 3.15
N LEU A 71 -2.69 6.24 2.09
CA LEU A 71 -1.37 6.30 1.47
C LEU A 71 -1.11 7.67 0.81
N GLN A 72 -2.10 8.21 0.11
CA GLN A 72 -2.00 9.54 -0.52
C GLN A 72 -1.77 10.63 0.52
N GLU A 73 -2.42 10.57 1.69
CA GLU A 73 -2.21 11.53 2.79
C GLU A 73 -0.75 11.54 3.26
N ILE A 74 -0.17 10.36 3.53
CA ILE A 74 1.22 10.21 3.94
C ILE A 74 2.17 10.80 2.89
N VAL A 75 1.92 10.47 1.62
CA VAL A 75 2.76 10.91 0.51
C VAL A 75 2.66 12.42 0.31
N ALA A 76 1.45 12.99 0.35
CA ALA A 76 1.23 14.43 0.22
C ALA A 76 1.89 15.23 1.37
N GLU A 77 1.81 14.71 2.60
CA GLU A 77 2.51 15.26 3.76
C GLU A 77 4.03 15.27 3.52
N GLY A 78 4.60 14.15 3.08
CA GLY A 78 6.03 14.04 2.80
C GLY A 78 6.51 14.90 1.63
N VAL A 79 5.70 15.10 0.60
CA VAL A 79 6.00 16.02 -0.50
C VAL A 79 6.01 17.46 0.00
N THR A 80 4.99 17.86 0.76
CA THR A 80 4.87 19.21 1.33
C THR A 80 5.99 19.52 2.32
N GLY A 81 6.36 18.53 3.15
CA GLY A 81 7.45 18.62 4.13
C GLY A 81 8.85 18.39 3.57
N GLY A 82 9.00 18.12 2.26
CA GLY A 82 10.30 17.93 1.60
C GLY A 82 11.00 16.59 1.87
N ALA A 83 10.33 15.64 2.54
CA ALA A 83 10.84 14.28 2.74
C ALA A 83 10.80 13.46 1.45
N PHE A 84 9.81 13.72 0.58
CA PHE A 84 9.63 13.07 -0.71
C PHE A 84 9.85 14.03 -1.87
N ARG A 85 10.04 13.48 -3.07
CA ARG A 85 10.28 14.28 -4.29
C ARG A 85 9.11 15.24 -4.55
N SER A 86 9.43 16.50 -4.83
CA SER A 86 8.44 17.56 -5.05
C SER A 86 7.56 17.37 -6.29
N ASN A 87 8.00 16.57 -7.26
CA ASN A 87 7.28 16.28 -8.49
C ASN A 87 6.44 14.98 -8.41
N LEU A 88 6.32 14.38 -7.23
CA LEU A 88 5.62 13.13 -7.04
C LEU A 88 4.11 13.40 -6.89
N ASP A 89 3.32 12.86 -7.82
CA ASP A 89 1.87 12.88 -7.69
C ASP A 89 1.45 11.88 -6.61
N ALA A 90 0.95 12.39 -5.48
CA ALA A 90 0.63 11.57 -4.32
C ALA A 90 -0.48 10.55 -4.60
N GLY A 91 -1.47 10.91 -5.41
CA GLY A 91 -2.59 10.03 -5.75
C GLY A 91 -2.17 8.88 -6.65
N ALA A 92 -1.37 9.18 -7.68
CA ALA A 92 -0.82 8.20 -8.59
C ALA A 92 0.18 7.27 -7.89
N PHE A 93 1.05 7.82 -7.04
CA PHE A 93 2.01 7.00 -6.29
C PHE A 93 1.33 6.06 -5.29
N ALA A 94 0.31 6.54 -4.57
CA ALA A 94 -0.52 5.67 -3.73
C ALA A 94 -1.20 4.54 -4.53
N ALA A 95 -1.67 4.83 -5.74
CA ALA A 95 -2.23 3.81 -6.63
C ALA A 95 -1.18 2.77 -7.09
N ILE A 96 0.05 3.21 -7.37
CA ILE A 96 1.18 2.32 -7.70
C ILE A 96 1.51 1.39 -6.54
N ILE A 97 1.56 1.90 -5.32
CA ILE A 97 1.81 1.08 -4.11
C ILE A 97 0.75 -0.01 -3.98
N LEU A 98 -0.54 0.33 -4.10
CA LEU A 98 -1.63 -0.66 -4.02
C LEU A 98 -1.54 -1.69 -5.13
N GLY A 99 -1.27 -1.25 -6.37
CA GLY A 99 -1.09 -2.16 -7.50
C GLY A 99 0.07 -3.12 -7.31
N ALA A 100 1.17 -2.69 -6.69
CA ALA A 100 2.30 -3.55 -6.36
C ALA A 100 1.94 -4.62 -5.32
N ALA A 101 1.24 -4.23 -4.24
CA ALA A 101 0.80 -5.17 -3.21
C ALA A 101 -0.20 -6.21 -3.75
N GLU A 102 -1.17 -5.77 -4.55
CA GLU A 102 -2.10 -6.65 -5.26
C GLU A 102 -1.39 -7.57 -6.25
N GLY A 103 -0.41 -7.04 -6.98
CA GLY A 103 0.42 -7.82 -7.90
C GLY A 103 1.18 -8.94 -7.19
N CYS A 104 1.71 -8.69 -5.98
CA CYS A 104 2.35 -9.72 -5.16
C CYS A 104 1.36 -10.81 -4.76
N LEU A 105 0.17 -10.42 -4.30
CA LEU A 105 -0.90 -11.35 -3.95
C LEU A 105 -1.29 -12.24 -5.15
N LEU A 106 -1.44 -11.65 -6.34
CA LEU A 106 -1.80 -12.37 -7.56
C LEU A 106 -0.69 -13.29 -8.07
N GLN A 107 0.57 -12.97 -7.79
CA GLN A 107 1.72 -13.80 -8.17
C GLN A 107 1.93 -14.99 -7.24
N ALA A 108 1.42 -14.93 -6.00
CA ALA A 108 1.69 -15.94 -4.97
C ALA A 108 1.45 -17.39 -5.43
N PRO A 109 0.35 -17.72 -6.16
CA PRO A 109 0.15 -19.07 -6.68
C PRO A 109 1.24 -19.52 -7.67
N SER A 110 1.70 -18.62 -8.55
CA SER A 110 2.77 -18.91 -9.51
C SER A 110 4.17 -18.91 -8.89
N HIS A 111 4.33 -18.27 -7.73
CA HIS A 111 5.58 -18.20 -6.97
C HIS A 111 5.73 -19.38 -5.99
N GLY A 112 4.68 -20.19 -5.78
CA GLY A 112 4.67 -21.30 -4.82
C GLY A 112 4.46 -20.86 -3.37
N GLY A 113 3.97 -19.63 -3.14
CA GLY A 113 3.84 -18.99 -1.84
C GLY A 113 3.86 -17.47 -1.95
N PRO A 114 3.78 -16.72 -0.83
CA PRO A 114 3.83 -15.26 -0.85
C PRO A 114 5.10 -14.74 -1.50
N VAL A 115 4.96 -13.64 -2.24
CA VAL A 115 6.11 -12.91 -2.79
C VAL A 115 6.76 -12.09 -1.66
N PRO A 116 8.04 -12.31 -1.32
CA PRO A 116 8.72 -11.53 -0.29
C PRO A 116 8.75 -10.04 -0.65
N PRO A 117 8.19 -9.14 0.18
CA PRO A 117 7.98 -7.76 -0.24
C PRO A 117 9.21 -6.86 -0.06
N ALA A 118 10.23 -7.31 0.66
CA ALA A 118 11.35 -6.46 1.12
C ALA A 118 12.01 -5.64 -0.01
N SER A 119 12.29 -6.26 -1.16
CA SER A 119 12.88 -5.59 -2.31
C SER A 119 11.93 -4.57 -2.94
N ILE A 120 10.63 -4.87 -2.97
CA ILE A 120 9.58 -4.00 -3.52
C ILE A 120 9.36 -2.80 -2.59
N VAL A 121 9.25 -3.04 -1.29
CA VAL A 121 9.15 -1.99 -0.27
C VAL A 121 10.33 -1.04 -0.37
N THR A 122 11.55 -1.58 -0.42
CA THR A 122 12.78 -0.78 -0.59
C THR A 122 12.75 0.04 -1.88
N ALA A 123 12.31 -0.55 -3.00
CA ALA A 123 12.21 0.14 -4.28
C ALA A 123 11.19 1.29 -4.23
N LEU A 124 10.01 1.06 -3.63
CA LEU A 124 8.97 2.07 -3.46
C LEU A 124 9.46 3.24 -2.58
N LEU A 125 10.11 2.96 -1.46
CA LEU A 125 10.69 4.00 -0.59
C LEU A 125 11.74 4.84 -1.34
N ARG A 126 12.62 4.21 -2.11
CA ARG A 126 13.62 4.91 -2.93
C ARG A 126 13.01 5.76 -4.05
N LEU A 127 11.91 5.29 -4.65
CA LEU A 127 11.15 6.04 -5.65
C LEU A 127 10.51 7.29 -5.04
N ALA A 128 10.07 7.22 -3.79
CA ALA A 128 9.47 8.35 -3.07
C ALA A 128 10.52 9.37 -2.59
N ALA A 129 11.68 8.89 -2.12
CA ALA A 129 12.69 9.70 -1.45
C ALA A 129 13.21 10.87 -2.30
N ALA A 130 13.32 12.04 -1.64
CA ALA A 130 13.96 13.22 -2.24
C ALA A 130 15.46 12.96 -2.52
N PRO A 131 16.07 13.61 -3.52
CA PRO A 131 17.48 13.40 -3.87
C PRO A 131 18.46 13.64 -2.72
N ALA A 132 18.15 14.58 -1.82
CA ALA A 132 18.98 14.89 -0.65
C ALA A 132 18.85 13.85 0.49
N ALA A 133 17.79 13.03 0.50
CA ALA A 133 17.55 12.03 1.55
C ALA A 133 18.35 10.74 1.36
N LEU A 134 19.05 10.57 0.23
CA LEU A 134 19.85 9.39 -0.11
C LEU A 134 21.35 9.53 0.24
N GLY A 135 21.77 10.66 0.82
CA GLY A 135 23.18 11.00 1.08
C GLY A 135 23.78 10.47 2.38
N GLY A 136 23.11 9.55 3.07
CA GLY A 136 23.59 8.95 4.32
C GLY A 136 23.71 7.43 4.19
N ALA A 137 24.69 6.97 3.43
CA ALA A 137 25.14 5.58 3.39
C ALA A 137 26.67 5.57 3.54
#